data_AF-A0A6P4JRM4-F1
#
_entry.id   AF-A0A6P4JRM4-F1
#
_cell.length_a   1.000
_cell.length_b   1.000
_cell.length_c   1.000
_cell.angle_alpha   90.00
_cell.angle_beta   90.00
_cell.angle_gamma   90.00
#
_symmetry.space_group_name_H-M   'P 1'
#
loop_
_entity.id
_entity.type
_entity.pdbx_description
1 polymer ?
#
loop_
_entity_poly.entity_id
_entity_poly.type
_entity_poly.pdbx_seq_one_letter_code
_entity_poly.pdbx_strand_id
1 'polypeptide(L)'
;MLNGNELQLLNDIIPMLRPLEEATNIISGDSYCTASIVIPMVNILKEKLANVTPNMPDANDIKDFLPQEIDRRMGAIEEVSFLAMATFLDPRFKKLHFKDAQA
;
A
#
# COMPACT_ATOMS: atom_id res chain seq x y z
N MET A 1 12.56 9.21 27.61
CA MET A 1 11.33 10.01 27.40
C MET A 1 11.47 10.66 26.04
N LEU A 2 10.45 10.57 25.18
CA LEU A 2 10.47 11.28 23.90
C LEU A 2 10.38 12.78 24.16
N ASN A 3 11.15 13.57 23.43
CA ASN A 3 11.04 15.02 23.46
C ASN A 3 9.80 15.48 22.65
N GLY A 4 9.42 16.75 22.78
CA GLY A 4 8.22 17.30 22.12
C GLY A 4 8.25 17.17 20.59
N ASN A 5 9.42 17.32 19.97
CA ASN A 5 9.60 17.22 18.52
C ASN A 5 9.50 15.76 18.06
N GLU A 6 10.11 14.82 18.78
CA GLU A 6 10.00 13.39 18.48
C GLU A 6 8.55 12.91 18.58
N LEU A 7 7.78 13.45 19.53
CA LEU A 7 6.36 13.11 19.70
C LEU A 7 5.52 13.67 18.55
N GLN A 8 5.82 14.88 18.09
CA GLN A 8 5.21 15.45 16.87
C GLN A 8 5.58 14.63 15.63
N LEU A 9 6.82 14.15 15.54
CA LEU A 9 7.30 13.34 14.41
C LEU A 9 6.55 12.01 14.36
N LEU A 10 6.37 11.38 15.51
CA LEU A 10 5.59 10.16 15.63
C LEU A 10 4.14 10.34 15.18
N ASN A 11 3.53 11.49 15.50
CA ASN A 11 2.17 11.80 15.09
C ASN A 11 2.01 11.95 13.57
N ASP A 12 3.06 12.35 12.86
CA ASP A 12 3.07 12.40 11.40
C ASP A 12 3.36 11.02 10.76
N ILE A 13 4.24 10.23 11.37
CA ILE A 13 4.66 8.92 10.84
C ILE A 13 3.59 7.85 11.03
N ILE A 14 2.91 7.81 12.19
CA ILE A 14 1.90 6.76 12.48
C ILE A 14 0.82 6.70 11.40
N PRO A 15 0.20 7.82 10.96
CA PRO A 15 -0.76 7.81 9.86
C PRO A 15 -0.18 7.31 8.53
N MET A 16 1.11 7.53 8.25
CA MET A 16 1.77 7.01 7.04
C MET A 16 1.95 5.49 7.08
N LEU A 17 2.19 4.93 8.26
CA LEU A 17 2.39 3.49 8.44
C LEU A 17 1.07 2.71 8.56
N ARG A 18 -0.01 3.35 8.99
CA ARG A 18 -1.33 2.70 9.16
C ARG A 18 -1.84 1.98 7.90
N PRO A 19 -1.75 2.53 6.67
CA PRO A 19 -2.11 1.81 5.46
C PRO A 19 -1.35 0.48 5.27
N LEU A 20 -0.10 0.40 5.70
CA LEU A 20 0.72 -0.82 5.60
C LEU A 20 0.26 -1.87 6.61
N GLU A 21 -0.08 -1.44 7.82
CA GLU A 21 -0.67 -2.31 8.85
C GLU A 21 -2.01 -2.89 8.38
N GLU A 22 -2.92 -2.03 7.90
CA GLU A 22 -4.22 -2.43 7.35
C GLU A 22 -4.06 -3.45 6.20
N ALA A 23 -3.16 -3.17 5.25
CA ALA A 23 -2.83 -4.07 4.16
C ALA A 23 -2.33 -5.43 4.65
N THR A 24 -1.42 -5.43 5.62
CA THR A 24 -0.84 -6.66 6.19
C THR A 24 -1.91 -7.50 6.88
N ASN A 25 -2.81 -6.87 7.64
CA ASN A 25 -3.91 -7.55 8.30
C ASN A 25 -4.88 -8.19 7.30
N ILE A 26 -5.16 -7.52 6.18
CA ILE A 26 -6.01 -8.08 5.11
C ILE A 26 -5.32 -9.27 4.44
N ILE A 27 -4.03 -9.18 4.13
CA ILE A 27 -3.31 -10.27 3.45
C ILE A 27 -3.04 -11.46 4.36
N SER A 28 -2.99 -11.25 5.68
CA SER A 28 -2.82 -12.32 6.68
C SER A 28 -4.10 -13.09 6.99
N GLY A 29 -5.23 -12.72 6.37
CA GLY A 29 -6.49 -13.46 6.54
C GLY A 29 -6.45 -14.85 5.90
N ASP A 30 -7.12 -15.82 6.51
CA ASP A 30 -7.24 -17.20 6.02
C ASP A 30 -8.68 -17.60 5.65
N SER A 31 -9.66 -16.81 6.05
CA SER A 31 -11.09 -17.04 5.83
C SER A 31 -11.60 -16.61 4.45
N TYR A 32 -10.73 -16.02 3.61
CA TYR A 32 -11.06 -15.54 2.26
C TYR A 32 -9.87 -15.65 1.32
N CYS A 33 -10.13 -15.58 0.01
CA CYS A 33 -9.06 -15.53 -0.99
C CYS A 33 -8.32 -14.20 -0.87
N THR A 34 -7.08 -14.26 -0.37
CA THR A 34 -6.19 -13.09 -0.27
C THR A 34 -5.47 -12.81 -1.57
N ALA A 35 -5.19 -13.84 -2.38
CA ALA A 35 -4.50 -13.72 -3.66
C ALA A 35 -5.20 -12.74 -4.62
N SER A 36 -6.53 -12.75 -4.67
CA SER A 36 -7.28 -11.83 -5.54
C SER A 36 -7.25 -10.37 -5.08
N ILE A 37 -6.91 -10.13 -3.80
CA ILE A 37 -6.92 -8.81 -3.16
C ILE A 37 -5.56 -8.10 -3.31
N VAL A 38 -4.47 -8.85 -3.53
CA VAL A 38 -3.10 -8.31 -3.53
C VAL A 38 -2.94 -7.14 -4.50
N ILE A 39 -3.29 -7.30 -5.78
CA ILE A 39 -3.12 -6.25 -6.80
C ILE A 39 -3.97 -5.00 -6.48
N PRO A 40 -5.29 -5.11 -6.22
CA PRO A 40 -6.10 -3.96 -5.80
C PRO A 40 -5.55 -3.27 -4.55
N MET A 41 -5.08 -4.05 -3.57
CA MET A 41 -4.52 -3.52 -2.34
C MET A 41 -3.27 -2.69 -2.63
N VAL A 42 -2.32 -3.20 -3.43
CA VAL A 42 -1.09 -2.45 -3.75
C VAL A 42 -1.43 -1.12 -4.41
N ASN A 43 -2.41 -1.12 -5.31
CA ASN A 43 -2.88 0.10 -5.97
C ASN A 43 -3.49 1.11 -4.97
N ILE A 44 -4.32 0.65 -4.04
CA ILE A 44 -4.87 1.49 -2.95
C ILE A 44 -3.75 2.00 -2.04
N LEU A 45 -2.75 1.17 -1.74
CA LEU A 45 -1.64 1.53 -0.88
C LEU A 45 -0.79 2.64 -1.50
N LYS A 46 -0.45 2.53 -2.80
CA LYS A 46 0.25 3.58 -3.55
C LYS A 46 -0.53 4.89 -3.53
N GLU A 47 -1.85 4.84 -3.75
CA GLU A 47 -2.71 6.04 -3.71
C GLU A 47 -2.81 6.67 -2.32
N LYS A 48 -2.98 5.84 -1.26
CA LYS A 48 -3.02 6.33 0.12
C LYS A 48 -1.72 7.04 0.48
N LEU A 49 -0.57 6.44 0.16
CA LEU A 49 0.74 7.01 0.47
C LEU A 49 1.03 8.30 -0.33
N ALA A 50 0.62 8.37 -1.60
CA ALA A 50 0.78 9.59 -2.41
C ALA A 50 0.00 10.79 -1.86
N ASN A 51 -1.14 10.55 -1.21
CA ASN A 51 -2.01 11.59 -0.66
C ASN A 51 -1.63 12.04 0.76
N VAL A 52 -0.65 11.42 1.42
CA VAL A 52 -0.23 11.85 2.76
C VAL A 52 0.59 13.14 2.67
N THR A 53 0.24 14.10 3.51
CA THR A 53 0.99 15.35 3.66
C THR A 53 1.47 15.46 5.11
N PRO A 54 2.78 15.34 5.38
CA PRO A 54 3.34 15.55 6.71
C PRO A 54 3.24 17.02 7.12
N ASN A 55 3.20 17.25 8.42
CA ASN A 55 3.24 18.59 9.02
C ASN A 55 4.68 19.03 9.28
N MET A 56 5.56 18.10 9.61
CA MET A 56 6.98 18.36 9.89
C MET A 56 7.89 18.03 8.71
N PRO A 57 8.90 18.87 8.44
CA PRO A 57 9.88 18.63 7.38
C PRO A 57 10.58 17.28 7.51
N ASP A 58 10.92 16.88 8.73
CA ASP A 58 11.63 15.63 9.04
C ASP A 58 10.82 14.36 8.64
N ALA A 59 9.50 14.48 8.49
CA ALA A 59 8.65 13.39 8.02
C ALA A 59 8.59 13.27 6.48
N ASN A 60 9.13 14.24 5.73
CA ASN A 60 9.19 14.16 4.26
C ASN A 60 10.11 13.03 3.79
N ASP A 61 11.20 12.76 4.51
CA ASP A 61 12.12 11.67 4.16
C ASP A 61 11.37 10.33 4.14
N ILE A 62 10.48 10.12 5.12
CA ILE A 62 9.66 8.91 5.20
C ILE A 62 8.56 8.90 4.14
N LYS A 63 7.95 10.06 3.88
CA LYS A 63 6.96 10.23 2.81
C LYS A 63 7.54 9.83 1.45
N ASP A 64 8.77 10.20 1.15
CA ASP A 64 9.41 9.89 -0.13
C ASP A 64 9.94 8.45 -0.17
N PHE A 65 10.44 7.95 0.97
CA PHE A 65 10.96 6.59 1.08
C PHE A 65 9.89 5.51 0.93
N LEU A 66 8.70 5.68 1.51
CA LEU A 66 7.67 4.64 1.54
C LEU A 66 7.15 4.25 0.14
N PRO A 67 6.72 5.18 -0.74
CA PRO A 67 6.31 4.86 -2.10
C PRO A 67 7.42 4.20 -2.90
N GLN A 68 8.67 4.64 -2.74
CA GLN A 68 9.83 4.04 -3.42
C GLN A 68 10.02 2.57 -3.02
N GLU A 69 9.93 2.24 -1.73
CA GLU A 69 10.04 0.85 -1.27
C GLU A 69 8.86 -0.02 -1.72
N ILE A 70 7.65 0.54 -1.76
CA ILE A 70 6.48 -0.17 -2.29
C ILE A 70 6.65 -0.45 -3.77
N ASP A 71 7.09 0.52 -4.56
CA ASP A 71 7.33 0.31 -5.99
C ASP A 71 8.49 -0.65 -6.25
N ARG A 72 9.58 -0.54 -5.48
CA ARG A 72 10.73 -1.45 -5.58
C ARG A 72 10.36 -2.92 -5.31
N ARG A 73 9.44 -3.17 -4.38
CA ARG A 73 9.06 -4.54 -3.97
C ARG A 73 7.82 -5.07 -4.68
N MET A 74 6.90 -4.18 -5.04
CA MET A 74 5.54 -4.52 -5.52
C MET A 74 5.20 -3.81 -6.84
N GLY A 75 6.17 -3.16 -7.50
CA GLY A 75 5.97 -2.48 -8.78
C GLY A 75 5.52 -3.43 -9.89
N ALA A 76 6.15 -4.60 -9.99
CA ALA A 76 5.83 -5.63 -10.97
C ALA A 76 4.80 -6.66 -10.47
N ILE A 77 3.95 -6.31 -9.49
CA ILE A 77 3.02 -7.29 -8.91
C ILE A 77 1.90 -7.71 -9.88
N GLU A 78 1.57 -6.86 -10.85
CA GLU A 78 0.61 -7.18 -11.93
C GLU A 78 1.19 -8.21 -12.92
N GLU A 79 2.52 -8.29 -13.05
CA GLU A 79 3.19 -9.30 -13.91
C GLU A 79 3.18 -10.71 -13.30
N VAL A 80 2.86 -10.82 -12.00
CA VAL A 80 2.73 -12.12 -11.33
C VAL A 80 1.43 -12.77 -11.78
N SER A 81 1.53 -13.59 -12.82
CA SER A 81 0.38 -14.21 -13.50
C SER A 81 -0.63 -14.88 -12.56
N PHE A 82 -0.17 -15.55 -11.49
CA PHE A 82 -1.07 -16.14 -10.48
C PHE A 82 -1.92 -15.10 -9.77
N LEU A 83 -1.35 -13.97 -9.35
CA LEU A 83 -2.08 -12.89 -8.69
C LEU A 83 -2.99 -12.17 -9.68
N ALA A 84 -2.51 -11.91 -10.90
CA ALA A 84 -3.33 -11.31 -11.96
C ALA A 84 -4.56 -12.16 -12.29
N MET A 85 -4.38 -13.47 -12.46
CA MET A 85 -5.48 -14.42 -12.67
C MET A 85 -6.44 -14.45 -11.48
N ALA A 86 -5.92 -14.52 -10.24
CA ALA A 86 -6.76 -14.52 -9.04
C ALA A 86 -7.60 -13.24 -8.94
N THR A 87 -7.00 -12.07 -9.18
CA THR A 87 -7.70 -10.78 -9.19
C THR A 87 -8.73 -10.72 -10.32
N PHE A 88 -8.39 -11.16 -11.53
CA PHE A 88 -9.29 -11.18 -12.68
C PHE A 88 -10.53 -12.05 -12.47
N LEU A 89 -10.35 -13.23 -11.86
CA LEU A 89 -11.44 -14.17 -11.60
C LEU A 89 -12.36 -13.72 -10.47
N ASP A 90 -11.92 -12.79 -9.62
CA ASP A 90 -12.72 -12.28 -8.52
C ASP A 90 -13.77 -11.27 -9.01
N PRO A 91 -15.08 -11.59 -8.89
CA PRO A 91 -16.14 -10.70 -9.34
C PRO A 91 -16.12 -9.31 -8.70
N ARG A 92 -15.53 -9.19 -7.49
CA ARG A 92 -15.42 -7.92 -6.77
C ARG A 92 -14.53 -6.92 -7.51
N PHE A 93 -13.59 -7.40 -8.31
CA PHE A 93 -12.55 -6.58 -8.95
C PHE A 93 -12.72 -6.44 -10.47
N LYS A 94 -13.80 -6.96 -11.07
CA LYS A 94 -14.10 -6.83 -12.52
C LYS A 94 -14.19 -5.39 -13.04
N LYS A 95 -14.39 -4.40 -12.17
CA LYS A 95 -14.43 -2.97 -12.52
C LYS A 95 -13.14 -2.22 -12.18
N LEU A 96 -12.18 -2.85 -11.48
CA LEU A 96 -10.87 -2.25 -11.28
C LEU A 96 -10.09 -2.41 -12.58
N HIS A 97 -9.90 -1.30 -13.28
CA HIS A 97 -9.03 -1.24 -14.44
C HIS A 97 -7.61 -1.62 -13.99
N PHE A 98 -7.07 -2.72 -14.50
CA PHE A 98 -5.63 -2.97 -14.46
C PHE A 98 -4.94 -1.71 -14.99
N LYS A 99 -3.96 -1.20 -14.25
CA LYS A 99 -3.32 0.09 -14.59
C LYS A 99 -2.35 -0.09 -15.76
N ASP A 100 -1.88 -1.31 -16.00
CA ASP A 100 -1.11 -1.67 -17.18
C ASP A 100 -1.99 -2.27 -18.29
N ALA A 101 -1.89 -1.68 -19.48
CA ALA A 101 -2.63 -2.09 -20.68
C ALA A 101 -2.13 -3.42 -21.31
N GLN A 102 -1.11 -4.06 -20.72
CA GLN A 102 -0.48 -5.29 -21.23
C GLN A 102 -0.67 -6.52 -20.33
N ALA A 103 -1.44 -6.40 -19.24
CA ALA A 103 -1.81 -7.52 -18.37
C ALA A 103 -2.85 -8.48 -19.01
#